data_AF-A0A2L0WQ20-F1
#
_entry.id   AF-A0A2L0WQ20-F1
#
_cell.length_a   1.000
_cell.length_b   1.000
_cell.length_c   1.000
_cell.angle_alpha   90.00
_cell.angle_beta   90.00
_cell.angle_gamma   90.00
#
_symmetry.space_group_name_H-M   'P 1'
#
loop_
_entity.id
_entity.type
_entity.pdbx_description
1 polymer ?
#
loop_
_entity_poly.entity_id
_entity_poly.type
_entity_poly.pdbx_seq_one_letter_code
_entity_poly.pdbx_strand_id
1 'polypeptide(L)'
;DAFRVFAKTDNSAYTNSCPTNGEFICPSSGKPCSCGESKVLNCEGSVGHTTCGEHRPVSYSEIDGTIYKDKELIFPPELVLRNNLPLKLRGFGGITWYRPLQLKHLLDLKSLYPAAKLIVGNTEVGIEINFKSAQYPILISVMHVPELNVLSIKENGLEIGSSVRLSRLQEFLKEVIEKREIHETASCRAISEQLKWFAGKQVKNVASVGGNICTASPISDLNPLWMASRADFNIVDSEGNIRTVHAKDFFLGYRKVDLAQGEILHSIFLPWNMHFEFVKEFKQSHRREDDIALVNAGMRVY
;
A
#
# COMPACT_ATOMS: atom_id res chain seq x y z
N ASP A 1 6.95 6.79 22.20
CA ASP A 1 8.13 5.91 22.26
C ASP A 1 7.80 4.56 21.61
N ALA A 2 7.72 4.53 20.28
CA ALA A 2 7.07 3.48 19.49
C ALA A 2 8.03 2.37 19.00
N PHE A 3 9.29 2.38 19.43
CA PHE A 3 10.33 1.47 18.94
C PHE A 3 10.56 0.23 19.81
N ARG A 4 9.90 0.11 20.97
CA ARG A 4 10.12 -1.00 21.91
C ARG A 4 9.35 -2.30 21.62
N VAL A 5 8.47 -2.32 20.61
CA VAL A 5 7.55 -3.45 20.38
C VAL A 5 8.14 -4.55 19.47
N PHE A 6 9.22 -4.27 18.74
CA PHE A 6 9.78 -5.21 17.74
C PHE A 6 10.78 -6.25 18.27
N ALA A 7 11.04 -6.29 19.58
CA ALA A 7 11.96 -7.26 20.18
C ALA A 7 11.23 -8.20 21.13
N LYS A 8 10.56 -9.22 20.58
CA LYS A 8 10.24 -10.45 21.34
C LYS A 8 10.98 -11.60 20.66
N THR A 9 12.00 -12.08 21.35
CA THR A 9 12.88 -13.21 21.01
C THR A 9 12.26 -14.53 21.43
N ASP A 10 11.15 -14.93 20.81
CA ASP A 10 10.62 -16.29 20.98
C ASP A 10 10.62 -17.01 19.63
N ASN A 11 11.70 -17.73 19.37
CA ASN A 11 11.92 -18.50 18.13
C ASN A 11 11.47 -19.97 18.28
N SER A 12 10.75 -20.32 19.35
CA SER A 12 10.31 -21.70 19.62
C SER A 12 9.42 -22.30 18.52
N ALA A 13 8.79 -21.46 17.68
CA ALA A 13 7.98 -21.89 16.54
C ALA A 13 8.80 -22.40 15.34
N TYR A 14 10.12 -22.16 15.30
CA TYR A 14 10.97 -22.49 14.13
C TYR A 14 11.90 -23.69 14.35
N THR A 15 11.92 -24.29 15.55
CA THR A 15 12.92 -25.30 15.91
C THR A 15 12.49 -26.75 15.70
N ASN A 16 11.26 -27.05 15.28
CA ASN A 16 10.81 -28.45 15.18
C ASN A 16 9.97 -28.74 13.94
N SER A 17 10.64 -29.12 12.84
CA SER A 17 10.22 -30.22 11.95
C SER A 17 11.13 -30.30 10.73
N CYS A 18 12.00 -31.31 10.67
CA CYS A 18 12.71 -31.69 9.45
C CYS A 18 11.94 -32.88 8.82
N PRO A 19 11.35 -32.76 7.62
CA PRO A 19 10.83 -33.93 6.93
C PRO A 19 12.00 -34.72 6.34
N THR A 20 12.08 -35.99 6.72
CA THR A 20 12.98 -36.98 6.11
C THR A 20 12.53 -37.33 4.69
N ASN A 21 13.50 -37.41 3.77
CA ASN A 21 13.45 -37.90 2.39
C ASN A 21 12.91 -36.93 1.31
N GLY A 22 13.80 -36.08 0.81
CA GLY A 22 13.70 -35.38 -0.48
C GLY A 22 15.12 -35.06 -0.99
N GLU A 23 15.34 -35.14 -2.30
CA GLU A 23 16.65 -34.90 -2.93
C GLU A 23 17.27 -33.55 -2.52
N PHE A 24 18.57 -33.51 -2.26
CA PHE A 24 19.29 -32.30 -1.86
C PHE A 24 19.29 -31.27 -3.00
N ILE A 25 18.65 -30.12 -2.75
CA ILE A 25 18.62 -28.99 -3.68
C ILE A 25 19.74 -28.01 -3.30
N CYS A 26 20.56 -27.64 -4.28
CA CYS A 26 21.71 -26.75 -4.08
C CYS A 26 21.25 -25.34 -3.64
N PRO A 27 21.76 -24.79 -2.52
CA PRO A 27 21.43 -23.44 -2.06
C PRO A 27 21.81 -22.33 -3.06
N SER A 28 22.83 -22.58 -3.89
CA SER A 28 23.33 -21.60 -4.85
C SER A 28 22.58 -21.59 -6.18
N SER A 29 21.95 -22.71 -6.56
CA SER A 29 21.33 -22.86 -7.89
C SER A 29 19.83 -23.20 -7.88
N GLY A 30 19.27 -23.60 -6.73
CA GLY A 30 17.85 -23.96 -6.62
C GLY A 30 17.44 -25.20 -7.43
N LYS A 31 18.41 -26.03 -7.85
CA LYS A 31 18.21 -27.30 -8.58
C LYS A 31 18.93 -28.47 -7.87
N PRO A 32 18.55 -29.74 -8.14
CA PRO A 32 19.28 -30.89 -7.61
C PRO A 32 20.77 -30.85 -8.03
N CYS A 33 21.71 -30.95 -7.07
CA CYS A 33 23.15 -31.06 -7.34
C CYS A 33 23.77 -32.20 -6.51
N SER A 34 24.86 -32.78 -7.01
CA SER A 34 25.72 -33.75 -6.30
C SER A 34 26.86 -33.07 -5.52
N CYS A 35 26.74 -31.77 -5.24
CA CYS A 35 27.78 -30.96 -4.62
C CYS A 35 27.94 -31.16 -3.09
N GLY A 36 27.16 -32.08 -2.49
CA GLY A 36 27.19 -32.41 -1.06
C GLY A 36 27.86 -33.73 -0.67
N GLU A 37 28.39 -34.53 -1.62
CA GLU A 37 28.87 -35.91 -1.32
C GLU A 37 30.35 -36.05 -0.91
N SER A 38 31.05 -34.98 -0.53
CA SER A 38 32.46 -35.14 -0.11
C SER A 38 32.88 -34.26 1.08
N LYS A 39 32.80 -34.85 2.29
CA LYS A 39 33.85 -34.93 3.33
C LYS A 39 33.23 -35.23 4.71
N VAL A 40 33.10 -36.52 5.04
CA VAL A 40 33.04 -36.98 6.42
C VAL A 40 34.49 -37.23 6.86
N LEU A 41 35.00 -36.44 7.80
CA LEU A 41 36.24 -36.74 8.51
C LEU A 41 35.88 -37.10 9.96
N ASN A 42 36.14 -38.36 10.28
CA ASN A 42 35.98 -39.02 11.56
C ASN A 42 36.74 -38.31 12.69
N CYS A 43 36.13 -38.17 13.86
CA CYS A 43 36.82 -38.32 15.14
C CYS A 43 35.97 -39.19 16.08
N GLU A 44 36.61 -40.24 16.58
CA GLU A 44 36.08 -41.35 17.35
C GLU A 44 35.58 -40.96 18.75
N GLY A 45 34.60 -41.70 19.24
CA GLY A 45 34.04 -41.53 20.57
C GLY A 45 34.93 -42.08 21.68
N SER A 46 34.86 -41.42 22.84
CA SER A 46 35.17 -42.05 24.12
C SER A 46 34.18 -41.56 25.18
N VAL A 47 33.64 -42.52 25.91
CA VAL A 47 32.65 -42.38 26.99
C VAL A 47 33.35 -41.86 28.24
N GLY A 48 32.78 -40.84 28.90
CA GLY A 48 33.31 -40.32 30.17
C GLY A 48 32.31 -39.43 30.91
N HIS A 49 32.09 -39.78 32.18
CA HIS A 49 31.19 -39.19 33.16
C HIS A 49 31.32 -37.67 33.42
N THR A 50 30.17 -37.08 33.77
CA THR A 50 29.90 -35.97 34.73
C THR A 50 30.98 -34.90 34.99
N THR A 51 30.68 -33.63 34.68
CA THR A 51 30.85 -32.49 35.62
C THR A 51 30.19 -31.21 35.07
N CYS A 52 29.67 -30.40 35.99
CA CYS A 52 29.03 -29.10 35.77
C CYS A 52 30.03 -28.12 35.14
N GLY A 53 29.74 -27.62 33.93
CA GLY A 53 30.57 -26.68 33.19
C GLY A 53 29.87 -25.33 32.98
N GLU A 54 30.58 -24.26 33.28
CA GLU A 54 30.21 -22.86 33.14
C GLU A 54 29.49 -22.56 31.82
N HIS A 55 28.36 -21.83 31.89
CA HIS A 55 27.70 -21.30 30.70
C HIS A 55 28.59 -20.19 30.11
N ARG A 56 29.49 -20.56 29.19
CA ARG A 56 30.09 -19.57 28.29
C ARG A 56 29.02 -19.08 27.31
N PRO A 57 28.80 -17.77 27.16
CA PRO A 57 27.99 -17.27 26.07
C PRO A 57 28.67 -17.69 24.77
N VAL A 58 27.99 -18.50 23.96
CA VAL A 58 28.43 -18.74 22.58
C VAL A 58 28.23 -17.41 21.85
N SER A 59 29.34 -16.71 21.63
CA SER A 59 29.38 -15.49 20.82
C SER A 59 29.08 -15.87 19.37
N TYR A 60 27.80 -15.86 19.00
CA TYR A 60 27.38 -15.99 17.61
C TYR A 60 27.57 -14.64 16.89
N SER A 61 28.81 -14.29 16.62
CA SER A 61 29.16 -13.14 15.77
C SER A 61 30.59 -13.28 15.24
N GLU A 62 30.84 -14.32 14.46
CA GLU A 62 32.05 -14.38 13.61
C GLU A 62 31.87 -13.67 12.26
N ILE A 63 30.80 -12.90 12.07
CA ILE A 63 30.55 -12.25 10.78
C ILE A 63 30.87 -10.76 10.88
N ASP A 64 32.09 -10.44 10.43
CA ASP A 64 32.49 -9.06 10.15
C ASP A 64 31.53 -8.44 9.13
N GLY A 65 30.81 -7.40 9.55
CA GLY A 65 29.78 -6.71 8.76
C GLY A 65 30.31 -6.04 7.49
N THR A 66 31.64 -5.99 7.31
CA THR A 66 32.30 -5.40 6.14
C THR A 66 32.17 -6.23 4.86
N ILE A 67 31.82 -7.52 4.97
CA ILE A 67 31.68 -8.45 3.82
C ILE A 67 30.29 -8.34 3.14
N TYR A 68 29.30 -7.70 3.78
CA TYR A 68 27.94 -7.55 3.25
C TYR A 68 27.78 -6.46 2.18
N LYS A 69 28.88 -5.93 1.61
CA LYS A 69 28.79 -4.81 0.66
C LYS A 69 28.10 -5.16 -0.66
N ASP A 70 28.05 -6.44 -1.06
CA ASP A 70 27.57 -6.84 -2.39
C ASP A 70 26.48 -7.93 -2.42
N LYS A 71 25.85 -8.27 -1.28
CA LYS A 71 24.84 -9.34 -1.25
C LYS A 71 23.57 -8.89 -0.54
N GLU A 72 22.59 -8.45 -1.33
CA GLU A 72 21.22 -8.27 -0.86
C GLU A 72 20.58 -9.63 -0.52
N LEU A 73 19.59 -9.61 0.37
CA LEU A 73 18.80 -10.80 0.67
C LEU A 73 17.99 -11.21 -0.56
N ILE A 74 18.01 -12.50 -0.90
CA ILE A 74 17.13 -13.02 -1.96
C ILE A 74 15.66 -12.90 -1.53
N PHE A 75 14.78 -12.64 -2.49
CA PHE A 75 13.34 -12.72 -2.25
C PHE A 75 12.94 -14.19 -2.04
N PRO A 76 12.15 -14.53 -0.99
CA PRO A 76 11.79 -15.92 -0.69
C PRO A 76 11.10 -16.63 -1.87
N PRO A 77 11.65 -17.74 -2.40
CA PRO A 77 11.08 -18.45 -3.55
C PRO A 77 9.63 -18.89 -3.35
N GLU A 78 9.25 -19.26 -2.12
CA GLU A 78 7.89 -19.69 -1.78
C GLU A 78 6.87 -18.56 -1.98
N LEU A 79 7.27 -17.29 -1.80
CA LEU A 79 6.40 -16.14 -2.02
C LEU A 79 6.25 -15.79 -3.50
N VAL A 80 7.24 -16.13 -4.35
CA VAL A 80 7.14 -15.94 -5.81
C VAL A 80 6.07 -16.86 -6.40
N LEU A 81 6.02 -18.11 -5.91
CA LEU A 81 5.09 -19.14 -6.38
C LEU A 81 3.69 -19.02 -5.77
N ARG A 82 3.49 -18.10 -4.81
CA ARG A 82 2.25 -18.00 -4.05
C ARG A 82 1.15 -17.32 -4.86
N ASN A 83 0.05 -18.04 -5.07
CA ASN A 83 -1.17 -17.45 -5.61
C ASN A 83 -1.90 -16.61 -4.55
N ASN A 84 -2.45 -15.47 -4.98
CA ASN A 84 -3.34 -14.67 -4.15
C ASN A 84 -4.67 -15.41 -3.98
N LEU A 85 -5.08 -15.62 -2.72
CA LEU A 85 -6.39 -16.22 -2.39
C LEU A 85 -7.33 -15.20 -1.74
N PRO A 86 -8.65 -15.25 -1.95
CA PRO A 86 -9.57 -14.48 -1.12
C PRO A 86 -9.41 -14.88 0.34
N LEU A 87 -9.47 -13.92 1.27
CA LEU A 87 -9.30 -14.21 2.71
C LEU A 87 -10.46 -13.64 3.53
N LYS A 88 -10.80 -14.36 4.59
CA LYS A 88 -11.68 -13.91 5.68
C LYS A 88 -10.98 -14.23 7.00
N LEU A 89 -10.64 -13.21 7.75
CA LEU A 89 -9.98 -13.33 9.05
C LEU A 89 -10.92 -12.82 10.14
N ARG A 90 -10.91 -13.47 11.30
CA ARG A 90 -11.57 -12.98 12.51
C ARG A 90 -10.49 -12.58 13.51
N GLY A 91 -10.59 -11.36 14.01
CA GLY A 91 -9.71 -10.81 15.03
C GLY A 91 -10.39 -10.72 16.39
N PHE A 92 -9.62 -10.25 17.38
CA PHE A 92 -10.14 -9.92 18.70
C PHE A 92 -11.24 -8.86 18.62
N GLY A 93 -12.14 -8.86 19.61
CA GLY A 93 -13.27 -7.90 19.65
C GLY A 93 -14.33 -8.13 18.56
N GLY A 94 -14.35 -9.29 17.91
CA GLY A 94 -15.35 -9.62 16.89
C GLY A 94 -15.10 -8.99 15.52
N ILE A 95 -13.95 -8.33 15.32
CA ILE A 95 -13.60 -7.70 14.04
C ILE A 95 -13.45 -8.78 12.97
N THR A 96 -14.11 -8.59 11.84
CA THR A 96 -13.96 -9.44 10.66
C THR A 96 -13.29 -8.65 9.54
N TRP A 97 -12.24 -9.22 8.97
CA TRP A 97 -11.50 -8.62 7.86
C TRP A 97 -11.61 -9.49 6.61
N TYR A 98 -12.02 -8.89 5.49
CA TYR A 98 -12.16 -9.53 4.19
C TYR A 98 -11.11 -9.02 3.20
N ARG A 99 -10.61 -9.90 2.35
CA ARG A 99 -9.80 -9.57 1.17
C ARG A 99 -10.42 -10.19 -0.08
N PRO A 100 -11.33 -9.49 -0.78
CA PRO A 100 -11.75 -9.86 -2.13
C PRO A 100 -10.60 -9.68 -3.12
N LEU A 101 -10.63 -10.46 -4.21
CA LEU A 101 -9.70 -10.35 -5.34
C LEU A 101 -10.38 -9.98 -6.66
N GLN A 102 -11.71 -9.83 -6.64
CA GLN A 102 -12.52 -9.48 -7.80
C GLN A 102 -13.47 -8.36 -7.39
N LEU A 103 -13.76 -7.44 -8.31
CA LEU A 103 -14.68 -6.35 -8.06
C LEU A 103 -16.05 -6.86 -7.64
N LYS A 104 -16.59 -7.90 -8.31
CA LYS A 104 -17.89 -8.46 -7.98
C LYS A 104 -18.00 -8.89 -6.51
N HIS A 105 -17.02 -9.61 -5.99
CA HIS A 105 -17.00 -10.02 -4.58
C HIS A 105 -16.90 -8.84 -3.61
N LEU A 106 -16.21 -7.76 -3.99
CA LEU A 106 -16.18 -6.53 -3.20
C LEU A 106 -17.57 -5.90 -3.15
N LEU A 107 -18.25 -5.78 -4.29
CA LEU A 107 -19.58 -5.20 -4.38
C LEU A 107 -20.62 -6.03 -3.59
N ASP A 108 -20.54 -7.36 -3.67
CA ASP A 108 -21.40 -8.26 -2.90
C ASP A 108 -21.17 -8.11 -1.39
N LEU A 109 -19.90 -8.00 -0.95
CA LEU A 109 -19.57 -7.72 0.45
C LEU A 109 -20.06 -6.34 0.90
N LYS A 110 -20.00 -5.34 0.03
CA LYS A 110 -20.46 -3.98 0.33
C LYS A 110 -21.98 -3.90 0.37
N SER A 111 -22.68 -4.69 -0.43
CA SER A 111 -24.13 -4.90 -0.37
C SER A 111 -24.55 -5.57 0.95
N LEU A 112 -23.86 -6.67 1.31
CA LEU A 112 -24.14 -7.41 2.54
C LEU A 112 -23.81 -6.60 3.80
N TYR A 113 -22.75 -5.80 3.74
CA TYR A 113 -22.27 -4.97 4.85
C TYR A 113 -22.08 -3.52 4.42
N PRO A 114 -23.16 -2.73 4.28
CA PRO A 114 -23.05 -1.38 3.76
C PRO A 114 -22.25 -0.43 4.66
N ALA A 115 -22.21 -0.70 5.97
CA ALA A 115 -21.38 0.04 6.92
C ALA A 115 -19.91 -0.42 6.97
N ALA A 116 -19.53 -1.46 6.22
CA ALA A 116 -18.16 -1.96 6.21
C ALA A 116 -17.19 -0.87 5.72
N LYS A 117 -16.09 -0.73 6.45
CA LYS A 117 -15.05 0.26 6.16
C LYS A 117 -14.08 -0.35 5.15
N LEU A 118 -13.86 0.34 4.04
CA LEU A 118 -12.89 -0.06 3.03
C LEU A 118 -11.49 0.35 3.46
N ILE A 119 -10.51 -0.52 3.23
CA ILE A 119 -9.11 -0.34 3.64
C ILE A 119 -8.17 -0.58 2.47
N VAL A 120 -7.21 0.32 2.30
CA VAL A 120 -6.01 0.09 1.49
C VAL A 120 -4.78 0.16 2.38
N GLY A 121 -4.23 1.36 2.60
CA GLY A 121 -3.02 1.56 3.41
C GLY A 121 -3.23 1.78 4.91
N ASN A 122 -4.48 1.85 5.37
CA ASN A 122 -4.84 2.07 6.78
C ASN A 122 -4.31 3.39 7.41
N THR A 123 -3.84 4.35 6.60
CA THR A 123 -3.21 5.59 7.07
C THR A 123 -4.17 6.59 7.70
N GLU A 124 -5.47 6.51 7.38
CA GLU A 124 -6.53 7.26 8.09
C GLU A 124 -7.28 6.36 9.07
N VAL A 125 -7.74 5.18 8.62
CA VAL A 125 -8.58 4.31 9.47
C VAL A 125 -7.84 3.85 10.73
N GLY A 126 -6.54 3.61 10.65
CA GLY A 126 -5.73 3.32 11.84
C GLY A 126 -5.70 4.48 12.83
N ILE A 127 -5.72 5.72 12.35
CA ILE A 127 -5.81 6.92 13.22
C ILE A 127 -7.20 7.03 13.83
N GLU A 128 -8.26 6.80 13.05
CA GLU A 128 -9.65 6.80 13.54
C GLU A 128 -9.84 5.78 14.66
N ILE A 129 -9.33 4.56 14.49
CA ILE A 129 -9.44 3.50 15.50
C ILE A 129 -8.60 3.83 16.75
N ASN A 130 -7.32 4.18 16.57
CA ASN A 130 -6.39 4.31 17.69
C ASN A 130 -6.55 5.61 18.49
N PHE A 131 -6.94 6.71 17.82
CA PHE A 131 -6.94 8.05 18.44
C PHE A 131 -8.32 8.70 18.49
N LYS A 132 -9.30 8.21 17.73
CA LYS A 132 -10.69 8.73 17.73
C LYS A 132 -11.71 7.72 18.25
N SER A 133 -11.24 6.59 18.77
CA SER A 133 -12.08 5.50 19.31
C SER A 133 -13.15 5.00 18.31
N ALA A 134 -12.90 5.12 17.01
CA ALA A 134 -13.81 4.63 15.99
C ALA A 134 -13.86 3.10 16.01
N GLN A 135 -15.06 2.53 15.87
CA GLN A 135 -15.26 1.08 15.86
C GLN A 135 -15.74 0.63 14.49
N TYR A 136 -14.93 -0.21 13.85
CA TYR A 136 -15.24 -0.81 12.55
C TYR A 136 -15.25 -2.34 12.67
N PRO A 137 -16.41 -2.96 12.94
CA PRO A 137 -16.49 -4.41 13.14
C PRO A 137 -16.23 -5.19 11.85
N ILE A 138 -16.41 -4.57 10.68
CA ILE A 138 -16.18 -5.19 9.38
C ILE A 138 -15.27 -4.29 8.56
N LEU A 139 -14.13 -4.87 8.16
CA LEU A 139 -13.11 -4.24 7.33
C LEU A 139 -12.99 -5.00 6.01
N ILE A 140 -12.93 -4.29 4.90
CA ILE A 140 -12.74 -4.91 3.57
C ILE A 140 -11.51 -4.30 2.93
N SER A 141 -10.47 -5.10 2.72
CA SER A 141 -9.27 -4.68 1.99
C SER A 141 -9.52 -4.73 0.50
N VAL A 142 -9.42 -3.56 -0.15
CA VAL A 142 -9.64 -3.41 -1.60
C VAL A 142 -8.33 -3.32 -2.39
N MET A 143 -7.21 -3.54 -1.70
CA MET A 143 -5.85 -3.42 -2.23
C MET A 143 -5.56 -4.36 -3.43
N HIS A 144 -6.22 -5.52 -3.47
CA HIS A 144 -5.95 -6.59 -4.44
C HIS A 144 -7.03 -6.74 -5.51
N VAL A 145 -7.97 -5.79 -5.60
CA VAL A 145 -8.98 -5.75 -6.65
C VAL A 145 -8.35 -5.06 -7.88
N PRO A 146 -8.11 -5.78 -9.00
CA PRO A 146 -7.34 -5.24 -10.13
C PRO A 146 -7.95 -3.99 -10.75
N GLU A 147 -9.27 -3.93 -10.87
CA GLU A 147 -10.03 -2.83 -11.47
C GLU A 147 -9.80 -1.50 -10.73
N LEU A 148 -9.61 -1.56 -9.40
CA LEU A 148 -9.32 -0.39 -8.57
C LEU A 148 -7.83 0.02 -8.60
N ASN A 149 -6.97 -0.75 -9.28
CA ASN A 149 -5.52 -0.50 -9.37
C ASN A 149 -5.08 -0.10 -10.78
N VAL A 150 -6.02 0.16 -11.68
CA VAL A 150 -5.74 0.59 -13.06
C VAL A 150 -5.03 1.94 -13.07
N LEU A 151 -4.01 2.06 -13.91
CA LEU A 151 -3.43 3.34 -14.35
C LEU A 151 -3.33 3.27 -15.86
N SER A 152 -4.08 4.10 -16.57
CA SER A 152 -4.07 4.08 -18.03
C SER A 152 -4.16 5.47 -18.63
N ILE A 153 -3.44 5.65 -19.74
CA ILE A 153 -3.49 6.84 -20.59
C ILE A 153 -4.63 6.63 -21.58
N LYS A 154 -5.59 7.55 -21.62
CA LYS A 154 -6.67 7.61 -22.61
C LYS A 154 -6.42 8.75 -23.58
N GLU A 155 -7.21 8.78 -24.65
CA GLU A 155 -7.17 9.86 -25.63
C GLU A 155 -7.46 11.23 -24.99
N ASN A 156 -8.42 11.29 -24.07
CA ASN A 156 -8.93 12.52 -23.46
C ASN A 156 -8.45 12.78 -22.02
N GLY A 157 -7.68 11.87 -21.41
CA GLY A 157 -7.16 12.06 -20.06
C GLY A 157 -6.45 10.83 -19.48
N LEU A 158 -6.31 10.81 -18.17
CA LEU A 158 -5.82 9.66 -17.39
C LEU A 158 -6.98 9.00 -16.65
N GLU A 159 -6.99 7.66 -16.65
CA GLU A 159 -7.83 6.88 -15.75
C GLU A 159 -6.98 6.31 -14.61
N ILE A 160 -7.37 6.61 -13.38
CA ILE A 160 -6.65 6.30 -12.14
C ILE A 160 -7.58 5.52 -11.21
N GLY A 161 -7.28 4.27 -10.93
CA GLY A 161 -8.03 3.44 -9.98
C GLY A 161 -7.94 3.96 -8.54
N SER A 162 -9.02 3.80 -7.78
CA SER A 162 -9.11 4.37 -6.43
C SER A 162 -8.16 3.71 -5.40
N SER A 163 -7.70 2.48 -5.64
CA SER A 163 -6.73 1.76 -4.81
C SER A 163 -5.27 2.00 -5.21
N VAL A 164 -5.00 2.79 -6.26
CA VAL A 164 -3.65 3.17 -6.65
C VAL A 164 -2.95 3.87 -5.48
N ARG A 165 -1.71 3.48 -5.20
CA ARG A 165 -0.89 4.07 -4.13
C ARG A 165 -0.33 5.42 -4.58
N LEU A 166 -0.22 6.37 -3.66
CA LEU A 166 0.25 7.72 -3.99
C LEU A 166 1.68 7.73 -4.56
N SER A 167 2.57 6.83 -4.10
CA SER A 167 3.90 6.69 -4.69
C SER A 167 3.85 6.23 -6.14
N ARG A 168 3.02 5.23 -6.44
CA ARG A 168 2.83 4.72 -7.80
C ARG A 168 2.19 5.76 -8.72
N LEU A 169 1.23 6.53 -8.22
CA LEU A 169 0.67 7.68 -8.95
C LEU A 169 1.77 8.71 -9.24
N GLN A 170 2.60 9.05 -8.26
CA GLN A 170 3.68 10.03 -8.44
C GLN A 170 4.68 9.62 -9.52
N GLU A 171 5.08 8.35 -9.55
CA GLU A 171 5.95 7.78 -10.58
C GLU A 171 5.29 7.84 -11.97
N PHE A 172 4.05 7.38 -12.06
CA PHE A 172 3.30 7.36 -13.32
C PHE A 172 3.10 8.77 -13.90
N LEU A 173 2.78 9.76 -13.05
CA LEU A 173 2.64 11.15 -13.50
C LEU A 173 3.95 11.70 -14.05
N LYS A 174 5.11 11.39 -13.45
CA LYS A 174 6.41 11.81 -13.99
C LYS A 174 6.64 11.25 -15.39
N GLU A 175 6.38 9.96 -15.59
CA GLU A 175 6.50 9.32 -16.91
C GLU A 175 5.58 9.98 -17.96
N VAL A 176 4.35 10.33 -17.57
CA VAL A 176 3.40 11.02 -18.46
C VAL A 176 3.88 12.43 -18.80
N ILE A 177 4.38 13.18 -17.81
CA ILE A 177 4.89 14.54 -17.98
C ILE A 177 6.11 14.58 -18.91
N GLU A 178 6.96 13.56 -18.89
CA GLU A 178 8.13 13.45 -19.77
C GLU A 178 7.76 13.11 -21.23
N LYS A 179 6.66 12.39 -21.45
CA LYS A 179 6.27 11.86 -22.77
C LYS A 179 5.27 12.71 -23.54
N ARG A 180 4.52 13.58 -22.84
CA ARG A 180 3.46 14.40 -23.44
C ARG A 180 3.84 15.87 -23.49
N GLU A 181 3.11 16.60 -24.30
CA GLU A 181 3.32 18.02 -24.47
C GLU A 181 3.13 18.80 -23.17
N ILE A 182 3.88 19.89 -23.04
CA ILE A 182 3.84 20.72 -21.84
C ILE A 182 2.43 21.27 -21.60
N HIS A 183 1.71 21.72 -22.62
CA HIS A 183 0.39 22.30 -22.41
C HIS A 183 -0.67 21.27 -21.98
N GLU A 184 -0.52 19.98 -22.34
CA GLU A 184 -1.51 18.92 -21.98
C GLU A 184 -1.42 18.47 -20.52
N THR A 185 -0.29 18.71 -19.86
CA THR A 185 0.10 18.05 -18.60
C THR A 185 0.14 18.98 -17.38
N ALA A 186 -0.49 20.16 -17.44
CA ALA A 186 -0.48 21.13 -16.34
C ALA A 186 -1.04 20.55 -15.02
N SER A 187 -2.19 19.88 -15.05
CA SER A 187 -2.80 19.21 -13.90
C SER A 187 -1.89 18.09 -13.36
N CYS A 188 -1.29 17.30 -14.25
CA CYS A 188 -0.36 16.23 -13.87
C CYS A 188 0.85 16.77 -13.12
N ARG A 189 1.44 17.88 -13.60
CA ARG A 189 2.55 18.55 -12.92
C ARG A 189 2.14 19.07 -11.56
N ALA A 190 1.01 19.77 -11.45
CA ALA A 190 0.56 20.31 -10.17
C ALA A 190 0.34 19.22 -9.12
N ILE A 191 -0.28 18.09 -9.49
CA ILE A 191 -0.46 16.94 -8.61
C ILE A 191 0.90 16.31 -8.24
N SER A 192 1.80 16.13 -9.20
CA SER A 192 3.13 15.56 -8.97
C SER A 192 3.99 16.41 -8.03
N GLU A 193 3.95 17.74 -8.19
CA GLU A 193 4.62 18.70 -7.30
C GLU A 193 4.03 18.66 -5.89
N GLN A 194 2.70 18.64 -5.76
CA GLN A 194 2.03 18.55 -4.46
C GLN A 194 2.42 17.26 -3.71
N LEU A 195 2.55 16.14 -4.43
CA LEU A 195 2.98 14.86 -3.88
C LEU A 195 4.44 14.85 -3.39
N LYS A 196 5.29 15.82 -3.79
CA LYS A 196 6.64 15.96 -3.21
C LYS A 196 6.59 16.35 -1.74
N TRP A 197 5.64 17.20 -1.37
CA TRP A 197 5.44 17.73 -0.02
C TRP A 197 4.42 16.91 0.80
N PHE A 198 3.86 15.85 0.20
CA PHE A 198 2.87 14.99 0.83
C PHE A 198 3.55 13.86 1.60
N ALA A 199 3.57 13.98 2.93
CA ALA A 199 4.01 12.95 3.88
C ALA A 199 5.40 12.32 3.58
N GLY A 200 5.83 11.38 4.43
CA GLY A 200 6.97 10.51 4.13
C GLY A 200 6.70 9.46 3.02
N LYS A 201 7.77 8.87 2.47
CA LYS A 201 7.71 7.78 1.48
C LYS A 201 6.92 6.57 2.00
N GLN A 202 7.03 6.29 3.30
CA GLN A 202 6.37 5.19 4.01
C GLN A 202 4.85 5.33 3.90
N VAL A 203 4.32 6.53 4.14
CA VAL A 203 2.90 6.83 4.01
C VAL A 203 2.47 6.74 2.54
N LYS A 204 3.21 7.37 1.62
CA LYS A 204 2.89 7.35 0.19
C LYS A 204 2.88 5.96 -0.44
N ASN A 205 3.70 5.04 0.07
CA ASN A 205 3.78 3.66 -0.42
C ASN A 205 2.54 2.83 -0.10
N VAL A 206 1.70 3.25 0.83
CA VAL A 206 0.50 2.51 1.24
C VAL A 206 -0.79 3.32 1.11
N ALA A 207 -0.75 4.64 1.27
CA ALA A 207 -1.89 5.53 1.11
C ALA A 207 -2.42 5.45 -0.32
N SER A 208 -3.74 5.35 -0.48
CA SER A 208 -4.38 5.28 -1.79
C SER A 208 -5.01 6.60 -2.21
N VAL A 209 -5.12 6.81 -3.52
CA VAL A 209 -5.78 7.98 -4.11
C VAL A 209 -7.23 8.10 -3.62
N GLY A 210 -8.00 7.03 -3.73
CA GLY A 210 -9.39 6.99 -3.26
C GLY A 210 -9.52 7.09 -1.75
N GLY A 211 -8.54 6.59 -0.99
CA GLY A 211 -8.50 6.78 0.45
C GLY A 211 -8.34 8.26 0.81
N ASN A 212 -7.46 8.98 0.14
CA ASN A 212 -7.27 10.42 0.32
C ASN A 212 -8.53 11.22 -0.06
N ILE A 213 -9.16 10.89 -1.19
CA ILE A 213 -10.39 11.54 -1.67
C ILE A 213 -11.56 11.28 -0.71
N CYS A 214 -11.90 10.02 -0.45
CA CYS A 214 -13.07 9.64 0.36
C CYS A 214 -12.93 9.99 1.84
N THR A 215 -11.70 10.18 2.35
CA THR A 215 -11.52 10.73 3.71
C THR A 215 -12.07 12.15 3.82
N ALA A 216 -12.06 12.92 2.72
CA ALA A 216 -12.57 14.29 2.65
C ALA A 216 -12.09 15.17 3.82
N SER A 217 -10.81 15.05 4.13
CA SER A 217 -10.17 15.93 5.11
C SER A 217 -10.17 17.37 4.58
N PRO A 218 -10.61 18.38 5.36
CA PRO A 218 -10.61 19.78 4.92
C PRO A 218 -9.22 20.33 4.57
N ILE A 219 -8.19 19.69 5.09
CA ILE A 219 -6.77 19.99 4.89
C ILE A 219 -6.10 18.99 3.94
N SER A 220 -6.87 18.27 3.13
CA SER A 220 -6.30 17.39 2.10
C SER A 220 -5.56 18.23 1.05
N ASP A 221 -4.31 17.88 0.79
CA ASP A 221 -3.48 18.56 -0.21
C ASP A 221 -3.91 18.28 -1.66
N LEU A 222 -4.55 17.14 -1.93
CA LEU A 222 -4.90 16.73 -3.29
C LEU A 222 -6.33 17.07 -3.69
N ASN A 223 -7.27 17.13 -2.74
CA ASN A 223 -8.69 17.39 -3.04
C ASN A 223 -8.90 18.74 -3.78
N PRO A 224 -8.24 19.86 -3.38
CA PRO A 224 -8.33 21.10 -4.14
C PRO A 224 -7.84 20.96 -5.59
N LEU A 225 -6.82 20.15 -5.84
CA LEU A 225 -6.29 19.92 -7.19
C LEU A 225 -7.23 19.07 -8.05
N TRP A 226 -7.87 18.04 -7.48
CA TRP A 226 -8.88 17.27 -8.21
C TRP A 226 -10.05 18.15 -8.65
N MET A 227 -10.53 19.02 -7.74
CA MET A 227 -11.58 19.99 -8.05
C MET A 227 -11.14 21.00 -9.11
N ALA A 228 -9.97 21.61 -8.94
CA ALA A 228 -9.45 22.61 -9.87
C ALA A 228 -9.23 22.02 -11.28
N SER A 229 -8.72 20.78 -11.35
CA SER A 229 -8.36 20.09 -12.60
C SER A 229 -9.57 19.50 -13.35
N ARG A 230 -10.81 19.78 -12.91
CA ARG A 230 -12.04 19.26 -13.51
C ARG A 230 -12.04 17.72 -13.57
N ALA A 231 -11.48 17.07 -12.55
CA ALA A 231 -11.48 15.62 -12.48
C ALA A 231 -12.91 15.09 -12.28
N ASP A 232 -13.16 13.92 -12.84
CA ASP A 232 -14.41 13.20 -12.69
C ASP A 232 -14.18 11.94 -11.86
N PHE A 233 -15.11 11.66 -10.95
CA PHE A 233 -15.07 10.50 -10.08
C PHE A 233 -16.12 9.50 -10.54
N ASN A 234 -15.65 8.32 -10.93
CA ASN A 234 -16.51 7.19 -11.29
C ASN A 234 -16.83 6.41 -10.02
N ILE A 235 -18.10 6.31 -9.71
CA ILE A 235 -18.65 5.65 -8.54
C ILE A 235 -19.43 4.44 -9.03
N VAL A 236 -19.19 3.29 -8.41
CA VAL A 236 -19.89 2.04 -8.74
C VAL A 236 -20.75 1.61 -7.56
N ASP A 237 -21.98 1.20 -7.86
CA ASP A 237 -22.91 0.65 -6.87
C ASP A 237 -22.72 -0.86 -6.67
N SER A 238 -23.52 -1.47 -5.80
CA SER A 238 -23.46 -2.92 -5.54
C SER A 238 -23.91 -3.80 -6.71
N GLU A 239 -24.67 -3.24 -7.66
CA GLU A 239 -25.16 -3.94 -8.85
C GLU A 239 -24.14 -3.89 -10.00
N GLY A 240 -23.15 -2.98 -9.90
CA GLY A 240 -22.12 -2.76 -10.91
C GLY A 240 -22.41 -1.60 -11.84
N ASN A 241 -23.48 -0.82 -11.60
CA ASN A 241 -23.76 0.38 -12.38
C ASN A 241 -22.76 1.48 -12.00
N ILE A 242 -22.27 2.21 -13.01
CA ILE A 242 -21.33 3.31 -12.82
C ILE A 242 -22.03 4.64 -13.06
N ARG A 243 -21.91 5.54 -12.09
CA ARG A 243 -22.25 6.97 -12.25
C ARG A 243 -20.98 7.82 -12.13
N THR A 244 -20.98 8.95 -12.80
CA THR A 244 -19.86 9.90 -12.78
C THR A 244 -20.27 11.17 -12.06
N VAL A 245 -19.39 11.68 -11.20
CA VAL A 245 -19.59 12.91 -10.43
C VAL A 245 -18.39 13.81 -10.61
N HIS A 246 -18.60 15.09 -10.90
CA HIS A 246 -17.51 16.06 -10.95
C HIS A 246 -16.88 16.22 -9.56
N ALA A 247 -15.55 16.30 -9.48
CA ALA A 247 -14.83 16.41 -8.21
C ALA A 247 -15.33 17.59 -7.33
N LYS A 248 -15.75 18.70 -7.94
CA LYS A 248 -16.30 19.87 -7.23
C LYS A 248 -17.63 19.59 -6.50
N ASP A 249 -18.42 18.65 -7.00
CA ASP A 249 -19.76 18.32 -6.48
C ASP A 249 -19.71 17.12 -5.52
N PHE A 250 -18.58 16.40 -5.47
CA PHE A 250 -18.39 15.22 -4.65
C PHE A 250 -18.24 15.52 -3.15
N PHE A 251 -17.71 16.70 -2.78
CA PHE A 251 -17.45 17.06 -1.38
C PHE A 251 -18.63 17.85 -0.82
N LEU A 252 -19.50 17.18 -0.05
CA LEU A 252 -20.77 17.75 0.45
C LEU A 252 -20.63 18.51 1.77
N GLY A 253 -19.48 18.40 2.46
CA GLY A 253 -19.23 19.05 3.73
C GLY A 253 -18.06 18.44 4.49
N TYR A 254 -17.90 18.82 5.76
CA TYR A 254 -16.82 18.33 6.62
C TYR A 254 -16.82 16.80 6.70
N ARG A 255 -15.80 16.16 6.08
CA ARG A 255 -15.67 14.69 5.99
C ARG A 255 -16.92 13.98 5.43
N LYS A 256 -17.69 14.65 4.59
CA LYS A 256 -18.90 14.12 3.94
C LYS A 256 -18.73 14.16 2.43
N VAL A 257 -18.96 13.03 1.78
CA VAL A 257 -18.83 12.86 0.33
C VAL A 257 -20.13 12.36 -0.29
N ASP A 258 -20.28 12.56 -1.59
CA ASP A 258 -21.38 12.06 -2.41
C ASP A 258 -21.19 10.57 -2.75
N LEU A 259 -21.22 9.72 -1.71
CA LEU A 259 -21.32 8.27 -1.85
C LEU A 259 -22.58 7.79 -1.11
N ALA A 260 -23.50 7.19 -1.85
CA ALA A 260 -24.66 6.52 -1.29
C ALA A 260 -24.24 5.22 -0.59
N GLN A 261 -25.17 4.68 0.20
CA GLN A 261 -24.96 3.42 0.88
C GLN A 261 -24.79 2.28 -0.14
N GLY A 262 -23.70 1.52 -0.01
CA GLY A 262 -23.38 0.44 -0.95
C GLY A 262 -22.42 0.85 -2.08
N GLU A 263 -22.27 2.16 -2.33
CA GLU A 263 -21.38 2.66 -3.37
C GLU A 263 -19.92 2.70 -2.94
N ILE A 264 -19.04 2.61 -3.93
CA ILE A 264 -17.60 2.79 -3.77
C ILE A 264 -17.04 3.69 -4.87
N LEU A 265 -16.00 4.45 -4.55
CA LEU A 265 -15.21 5.15 -5.57
C LEU A 265 -14.42 4.12 -6.38
N HIS A 266 -14.70 4.01 -7.67
CA HIS A 266 -14.07 3.07 -8.59
C HIS A 266 -12.77 3.64 -9.17
N SER A 267 -12.88 4.76 -9.88
CA SER A 267 -11.76 5.41 -10.56
C SER A 267 -11.93 6.92 -10.61
N ILE A 268 -10.82 7.60 -10.89
CA ILE A 268 -10.71 9.02 -11.10
C ILE A 268 -10.31 9.20 -12.55
N PHE A 269 -11.06 10.02 -13.28
CA PHE A 269 -10.70 10.46 -14.61
C PHE A 269 -10.14 11.89 -14.52
N LEU A 270 -8.89 12.08 -14.94
CA LEU A 270 -8.21 13.37 -14.96
C LEU A 270 -8.06 13.82 -16.43
N PRO A 271 -8.82 14.82 -16.91
CA PRO A 271 -8.76 15.23 -18.30
C PRO A 271 -7.41 15.86 -18.66
N TRP A 272 -7.04 15.77 -19.94
CA TRP A 272 -5.93 16.57 -20.46
C TRP A 272 -6.26 18.06 -20.41
N ASN A 273 -5.23 18.88 -20.25
CA ASN A 273 -5.38 20.33 -20.31
C ASN A 273 -5.44 20.83 -21.75
N MET A 274 -6.24 21.88 -21.96
CA MET A 274 -6.35 22.59 -23.23
C MET A 274 -5.15 23.53 -23.43
N HIS A 275 -4.96 23.99 -24.66
CA HIS A 275 -3.99 25.06 -24.92
C HIS A 275 -4.37 26.33 -24.12
N PHE A 276 -3.37 27.02 -23.57
CA PHE A 276 -3.54 28.15 -22.64
C PHE A 276 -4.27 27.83 -21.31
N GLU A 277 -4.45 26.56 -20.96
CA GLU A 277 -4.94 26.17 -19.64
C GLU A 277 -3.77 25.89 -18.69
N PHE A 278 -3.76 26.58 -17.55
CA PHE A 278 -2.71 26.47 -16.54
C PHE A 278 -3.29 26.00 -15.21
N VAL A 279 -2.56 25.12 -14.53
CA VAL A 279 -2.91 24.61 -13.19
C VAL A 279 -1.71 24.77 -12.26
N LYS A 280 -1.94 25.26 -11.05
CA LYS A 280 -0.88 25.44 -10.05
C LYS A 280 -1.33 25.04 -8.64
N GLU A 281 -0.45 24.34 -7.96
CA GLU A 281 -0.54 23.90 -6.57
C GLU A 281 0.13 24.89 -5.61
N PHE A 282 -0.45 25.04 -4.43
CA PHE A 282 0.10 25.80 -3.31
C PHE A 282 -0.12 25.06 -2.00
N LYS A 283 0.90 25.04 -1.14
CA LYS A 283 0.82 24.53 0.23
C LYS A 283 1.67 25.38 1.16
N GLN A 284 1.09 25.78 2.28
CA GLN A 284 1.79 26.39 3.39
C GLN A 284 1.61 25.52 4.64
N SER A 285 2.70 25.22 5.31
CA SER A 285 2.76 24.41 6.54
C SER A 285 3.88 24.95 7.46
N HIS A 286 4.01 24.40 8.67
CA HIS A 286 5.10 24.80 9.59
C HIS A 286 6.45 24.24 9.15
N ARG A 287 6.45 23.08 8.49
CA ARG A 287 7.63 22.46 7.87
C ARG A 287 7.36 22.18 6.40
N ARG A 288 8.43 22.15 5.61
CA ARG A 288 8.34 21.95 4.15
C ARG A 288 7.84 20.54 3.77
N GLU A 289 8.24 19.53 4.54
CA GLU A 289 7.95 18.12 4.28
C GLU A 289 7.27 17.48 5.50
N ASP A 290 6.48 16.43 5.25
CA ASP A 290 5.81 15.60 6.26
C ASP A 290 4.99 16.39 7.29
N ASP A 291 4.31 17.43 6.81
CA ASP A 291 3.50 18.31 7.67
C ASP A 291 2.10 18.52 7.10
N ILE A 292 1.19 18.84 8.01
CA ILE A 292 -0.19 19.15 7.72
C ILE A 292 -0.27 20.59 7.19
N ALA A 293 -1.05 20.80 6.12
CA ALA A 293 -1.25 22.14 5.58
C ALA A 293 -1.99 23.04 6.58
N LEU A 294 -1.49 24.25 6.76
CA LEU A 294 -2.22 25.37 7.35
C LEU A 294 -3.23 25.91 6.33
N VAL A 295 -2.75 26.11 5.10
CA VAL A 295 -3.56 26.48 3.93
C VAL A 295 -2.96 25.77 2.72
N ASN A 296 -3.82 25.27 1.84
CA ASN A 296 -3.43 24.78 0.53
C ASN A 296 -4.43 25.25 -0.53
N ALA A 297 -4.02 25.22 -1.80
CA ALA A 297 -4.88 25.60 -2.91
C ALA A 297 -4.46 24.86 -4.19
N GLY A 298 -5.47 24.53 -5.00
CA GLY A 298 -5.31 24.20 -6.41
C GLY A 298 -5.99 25.28 -7.22
N MET A 299 -5.26 25.93 -8.12
CA MET A 299 -5.79 27.00 -8.96
C MET A 299 -5.69 26.61 -10.43
N ARG A 300 -6.73 26.94 -11.20
CA ARG A 300 -6.78 26.73 -12.64
C ARG A 300 -7.26 28.00 -13.34
N VAL A 301 -6.63 28.35 -14.45
CA VAL A 301 -7.03 29.46 -15.34
C VAL A 301 -6.95 28.99 -16.80
N TYR A 302 -7.85 29.49 -17.63
CA TYR A 302 -7.96 29.22 -19.07
C TYR A 302 -8.55 30.43 -19.78
#